data_AF-A0A0R2EYE9-F1
#
_entry.id   AF-A0A0R2EYE9-F1
#
_cell.length_a   1.000
_cell.length_b   1.000
_cell.length_c   1.000
_cell.angle_alpha   90.00
_cell.angle_beta   90.00
_cell.angle_gamma   90.00
#
_symmetry.space_group_name_H-M   'P 1'
#
loop_
_entity.id
_entity.type
_entity.pdbx_description
1 polymer ?
#
loop_
_entity_poly.entity_id
_entity_poly.type
_entity_poly.pdbx_seq_one_letter_code
_entity_poly.pdbx_strand_id
1 'polypeptide(L)'
;MKKPALFLALLGVFAIFATATAPTTASAKATTKVLSSKTMTKTAYRAVTGYMYTTAKLTKKAHNADNYPLTTFYTYKTATVRKANGNKAVYYYVKNGNGKVKGWIWRGHLVRYINGQKQLSQFNELVGATDKLSTQTHNNVMTILEKVTSATTMTNLTSQLTALASTVNNSNDLKQLNTIISSLKTNASALGTALNTTGSNLVTTLNNANQALTIANGLLSKLKTAA
;
A
#
# COMPACT_ATOMS: atom_id res chain seq x y z
N MET A 1 28.91 71.56 56.11
CA MET A 1 30.19 71.72 56.82
C MET A 1 30.86 70.36 56.98
N LYS A 2 32.11 70.27 56.53
CA LYS A 2 33.27 69.48 56.98
C LYS A 2 33.03 68.27 57.93
N LYS A 3 33.47 67.08 57.51
CA LYS A 3 33.70 65.87 58.35
C LYS A 3 34.96 66.06 59.23
N PRO A 4 35.15 65.28 60.34
CA PRO A 4 36.05 64.12 60.23
C PRO A 4 35.77 62.89 61.15
N ALA A 5 36.27 61.74 60.67
CA ALA A 5 36.82 60.51 61.27
C ALA A 5 36.69 60.15 62.77
N LEU A 6 36.51 58.85 63.11
CA LEU A 6 37.60 57.91 63.45
C LEU A 6 37.11 56.45 63.63
N PHE A 7 38.02 55.53 63.30
CA PHE A 7 38.02 54.06 63.26
C PHE A 7 37.68 53.32 64.57
N LEU A 8 37.10 52.11 64.42
CA LEU A 8 37.57 50.92 65.14
C LEU A 8 37.42 49.68 64.25
N ALA A 9 38.55 49.01 64.02
CA ALA A 9 38.67 47.79 63.23
C ALA A 9 38.31 46.57 64.09
N LEU A 10 37.63 45.58 63.51
CA LEU A 10 37.75 44.19 63.95
C LEU A 10 37.78 43.26 62.73
N LEU A 11 38.88 42.53 62.62
CA LEU A 11 39.17 41.46 61.68
C LEU A 11 38.12 40.34 61.77
N GLY A 12 37.85 39.68 60.63
CA GLY A 12 37.66 38.23 60.65
C GLY A 12 36.59 37.65 59.71
N VAL A 13 37.09 36.91 58.72
CA VAL A 13 36.42 35.85 57.94
C VAL A 13 35.65 36.30 56.69
N PHE A 14 36.38 36.24 55.58
CA PHE A 14 35.89 36.27 54.21
C PHE A 14 35.30 34.90 53.86
N ALA A 15 33.98 34.74 53.99
CA ALA A 15 33.29 33.56 53.46
C ALA A 15 33.00 33.79 51.98
N ILE A 16 33.86 33.25 51.10
CA ILE A 16 33.62 33.18 49.66
C ILE A 16 32.47 32.19 49.45
N PHE A 17 31.25 32.69 49.35
CA PHE A 17 30.14 31.92 48.78
C PHE A 17 30.36 31.81 47.28
N ALA A 18 31.04 30.74 46.85
CA ALA A 18 31.06 30.34 45.45
C ALA A 18 29.64 29.89 45.07
N THR A 19 28.86 30.77 44.45
CA THR A 19 27.62 30.39 43.79
C THR A 19 27.98 29.49 42.61
N ALA A 20 27.95 28.18 42.82
CA ALA A 20 28.03 27.20 41.75
C ALA A 20 26.82 27.37 40.83
N THR A 21 26.97 28.13 39.75
CA THR A 21 26.02 28.11 38.65
C THR A 21 26.10 26.73 38.01
N ALA A 22 25.15 25.86 38.32
CA ALA A 22 25.01 24.60 37.63
C ALA A 22 24.92 24.86 36.11
N PRO A 23 25.67 24.15 35.26
CA PRO A 23 25.51 24.28 33.82
C PRO A 23 24.09 23.84 33.47
N THR A 24 23.26 24.77 33.01
CA THR A 24 21.99 24.44 32.39
C THR A 24 22.29 23.63 31.13
N THR A 25 22.09 22.32 31.17
CA THR A 25 22.11 21.48 29.98
C THR A 25 20.91 21.88 29.14
N ALA A 26 21.15 22.68 28.10
CA ALA A 26 20.14 22.99 27.11
C ALA A 26 19.71 21.67 26.45
N SER A 27 18.51 21.19 26.75
CA SER A 27 17.92 20.04 26.07
C SER A 27 17.78 20.38 24.60
N ALA A 28 18.63 19.81 23.76
CA ALA A 28 18.59 20.05 22.32
C ALA A 28 17.22 19.59 21.80
N LYS A 29 16.40 20.55 21.35
CA LYS A 29 15.09 20.26 20.77
C LYS A 29 15.28 19.25 19.64
N ALA A 30 14.79 18.03 19.83
CA ALA A 30 15.00 16.98 18.86
C ALA A 30 14.34 17.36 17.51
N THR A 31 15.17 17.59 16.49
CA THR A 31 14.71 18.03 15.16
C THR A 31 14.52 16.86 14.22
N THR A 32 13.60 17.00 13.27
CA THR A 32 13.46 16.07 12.16
C THR A 32 14.73 16.05 11.30
N LYS A 33 15.24 14.86 10.95
CA LYS A 33 16.41 14.70 10.08
C LYS A 33 16.09 13.74 8.94
N VAL A 34 16.32 14.18 7.69
CA VAL A 34 16.25 13.30 6.53
C VAL A 34 17.52 12.46 6.49
N LEU A 35 17.37 11.14 6.58
CA LEU A 35 18.48 10.19 6.62
C LEU A 35 18.87 9.71 5.23
N SER A 36 17.89 9.51 4.35
CA SER A 36 18.10 9.13 2.97
C SER A 36 16.96 9.60 2.09
N SER A 37 17.22 9.76 0.79
CA SER A 37 16.22 10.10 -0.22
C SER A 37 16.61 9.46 -1.55
N LYS A 38 15.66 8.81 -2.23
CA LYS A 38 15.86 8.25 -3.56
C LYS A 38 14.59 8.36 -4.42
N THR A 39 14.75 8.28 -5.73
CA THR A 39 13.63 8.12 -6.68
C THR A 39 13.01 6.73 -6.52
N MET A 40 11.75 6.59 -6.94
CA MET A 40 11.04 5.31 -6.93
C MET A 40 10.08 5.21 -8.10
N THR A 41 9.68 3.99 -8.42
CA THR A 41 8.72 3.70 -9.49
C THR A 41 7.39 4.41 -9.23
N LYS A 42 6.82 4.95 -10.31
CA LYS A 42 5.51 5.59 -10.29
C LYS A 42 4.44 4.55 -9.97
N THR A 43 3.82 4.68 -8.81
CA THR A 43 2.76 3.77 -8.34
C THR A 43 1.57 4.59 -7.84
N ALA A 44 0.35 4.13 -8.12
CA ALA A 44 -0.87 4.82 -7.74
C ALA A 44 -1.31 4.46 -6.31
N TYR A 45 -1.76 5.47 -5.56
CA TYR A 45 -2.24 5.37 -4.18
C TYR A 45 -3.44 6.29 -3.95
N ARG A 46 -4.21 5.98 -2.90
CA ARG A 46 -5.14 6.88 -2.22
C ARG A 46 -4.49 7.34 -0.92
N ALA A 47 -4.58 8.63 -0.62
CA ALA A 47 -4.20 9.14 0.69
C ALA A 47 -5.43 9.09 1.59
N VAL A 48 -5.39 8.27 2.64
CA VAL A 48 -6.55 8.05 3.51
C VAL A 48 -6.60 9.02 4.67
N THR A 49 -5.44 9.47 5.18
CA THR A 49 -5.42 10.43 6.27
C THR A 49 -4.12 11.23 6.42
N GLY A 50 -4.13 12.25 7.28
CA GLY A 50 -2.96 12.96 7.76
C GLY A 50 -2.40 14.01 6.79
N TYR A 51 -1.24 14.56 7.11
CA TYR A 51 -0.72 15.73 6.42
C TYR A 51 0.30 15.41 5.34
N MET A 52 0.20 16.13 4.22
CA MET A 52 1.25 16.24 3.22
C MET A 52 2.13 17.43 3.54
N TYR A 53 3.44 17.27 3.47
CA TYR A 53 4.43 18.32 3.76
C TYR A 53 5.10 18.82 2.49
N THR A 54 5.49 20.09 2.46
CA THR A 54 6.18 20.68 1.30
C THR A 54 7.54 20.03 1.04
N THR A 55 8.22 19.56 2.11
CA THR A 55 9.53 18.93 2.05
C THR A 55 9.63 17.71 2.97
N ALA A 56 10.61 16.84 2.73
CA ALA A 56 10.90 15.70 3.60
C ALA A 56 11.40 16.11 5.00
N LYS A 57 11.68 17.40 5.25
CA LYS A 57 12.00 17.93 6.58
C LYS A 57 10.77 18.06 7.48
N LEU A 58 9.56 17.94 6.92
CA LEU A 58 8.27 17.94 7.64
C LEU A 58 7.99 19.23 8.42
N THR A 59 8.56 20.36 8.01
CA THR A 59 8.43 21.65 8.73
C THR A 59 7.17 22.42 8.37
N LYS A 60 6.70 22.30 7.12
CA LYS A 60 5.51 23.01 6.62
C LYS A 60 4.52 22.04 6.00
N LYS A 61 3.29 22.05 6.51
CA LYS A 61 2.15 21.34 5.93
C LYS A 61 1.76 22.03 4.62
N ALA A 62 1.57 21.24 3.57
CA ALA A 62 1.09 21.68 2.27
C ALA A 62 -0.42 21.44 2.14
N HIS A 63 -0.88 20.25 2.55
CA HIS A 63 -2.27 19.82 2.39
C HIS A 63 -2.67 18.89 3.54
N ASN A 64 -3.97 18.84 3.86
CA ASN A 64 -4.55 17.74 4.63
C ASN A 64 -5.06 16.68 3.64
N ALA A 65 -4.61 15.43 3.76
CA ALA A 65 -5.03 14.33 2.90
C ALA A 65 -6.50 13.97 3.09
N ASP A 66 -7.09 14.22 4.27
CA ASP A 66 -8.50 13.96 4.54
C ASP A 66 -9.44 14.72 3.57
N ASN A 67 -8.97 15.84 2.99
CA ASN A 67 -9.73 16.64 2.02
C ASN A 67 -9.75 16.02 0.60
N TYR A 68 -9.10 14.87 0.39
CA TYR A 68 -8.90 14.26 -0.92
C TYR A 68 -9.25 12.76 -0.98
N PRO A 69 -10.41 12.33 -0.44
CA PRO A 69 -10.72 10.90 -0.25
C PRO A 69 -10.76 10.11 -1.57
N LEU A 70 -11.17 10.76 -2.67
CA LEU A 70 -11.27 10.17 -4.00
C LEU A 70 -10.19 10.65 -4.96
N THR A 71 -9.08 11.21 -4.47
CA THR A 71 -7.96 11.63 -5.33
C THR A 71 -6.93 10.52 -5.49
N THR A 72 -6.49 10.28 -6.73
CA THR A 72 -5.39 9.35 -7.00
C THR A 72 -4.08 10.11 -6.98
N PHE A 73 -3.15 9.61 -6.17
CA PHE A 73 -1.81 10.14 -6.01
C PHE A 73 -0.79 9.17 -6.60
N TYR A 74 0.25 9.70 -7.23
CA TYR A 74 1.35 8.92 -7.79
C TYR A 74 2.63 9.18 -7.02
N THR A 75 3.35 8.12 -6.66
CA THR A 75 4.66 8.21 -5.98
C THR A 75 5.79 8.56 -6.94
N TYR A 76 6.78 9.32 -6.47
CA TYR A 76 7.96 9.67 -7.27
C TYR A 76 9.29 9.54 -6.51
N LYS A 77 9.26 9.79 -5.19
CA LYS A 77 10.44 9.73 -4.32
C LYS A 77 10.08 9.11 -2.98
N THR A 78 11.06 8.51 -2.33
CA THR A 78 10.97 7.99 -0.97
C THR A 78 12.10 8.56 -0.13
N ALA A 79 11.82 8.85 1.14
CA ALA A 79 12.80 9.33 2.09
C ALA A 79 12.59 8.66 3.46
N THR A 80 13.70 8.23 4.08
CA THR A 80 13.68 7.81 5.49
C THR A 80 13.96 9.03 6.34
N VAL A 81 13.03 9.38 7.22
CA VAL A 81 13.08 10.55 8.09
C VAL A 81 13.13 10.09 9.53
N ARG A 82 14.12 10.57 10.29
CA ARG A 82 14.12 10.51 11.74
C ARG A 82 13.26 11.64 12.28
N LYS A 83 12.18 11.30 12.97
CA LYS A 83 11.26 12.25 13.60
C LYS A 83 11.91 12.85 14.86
N ALA A 84 11.31 13.93 15.36
CA ALA A 84 11.71 14.55 16.63
C ALA A 84 11.77 13.55 17.78
N ASN A 85 10.84 12.59 17.84
CA ASN A 85 10.85 11.54 18.86
C ASN A 85 11.89 10.42 18.62
N GLY A 86 12.93 10.65 17.81
CA GLY A 86 13.99 9.68 17.50
C GLY A 86 13.58 8.56 16.54
N ASN A 87 12.28 8.30 16.37
CA ASN A 87 11.77 7.22 15.54
C ASN A 87 11.97 7.48 14.05
N LYS A 88 12.36 6.44 13.30
CA LYS A 88 12.49 6.49 11.84
C LYS A 88 11.16 6.15 11.17
N ALA A 89 10.82 6.87 10.12
CA ALA A 89 9.64 6.63 9.31
C ALA A 89 9.94 6.89 7.83
N VAL A 90 9.26 6.17 6.93
CA VAL A 90 9.42 6.37 5.48
C VAL A 90 8.29 7.24 4.97
N TYR A 91 8.66 8.29 4.25
CA TYR A 91 7.75 9.22 3.60
C TYR A 91 7.86 9.08 2.09
N TYR A 92 6.71 9.14 1.42
CA TYR A 92 6.66 9.20 -0.04
C TYR A 92 6.32 10.61 -0.47
N TYR A 93 7.01 11.06 -1.51
CA TYR A 93 6.61 12.24 -2.26
C TYR A 93 5.59 11.84 -3.31
N VAL A 94 4.40 12.44 -3.21
CA VAL A 94 3.26 12.14 -4.08
C VAL A 94 2.75 13.38 -4.81
N LYS A 95 2.13 13.16 -5.97
CA LYS A 95 1.40 14.19 -6.73
C LYS A 95 0.10 13.62 -7.28
N ASN A 96 -0.96 14.40 -7.29
CA ASN A 96 -2.17 14.04 -8.03
C ASN A 96 -1.95 14.19 -9.56
N GLY A 97 -2.90 13.71 -10.36
CA GLY A 97 -2.75 13.64 -11.83
C GLY A 97 -2.44 14.99 -12.50
N ASN A 98 -3.02 16.09 -12.01
CA ASN A 98 -2.76 17.45 -12.52
C ASN A 98 -1.59 18.17 -11.82
N GLY A 99 -0.94 17.52 -10.85
CA GLY A 99 0.22 18.06 -10.12
C GLY A 99 -0.05 19.22 -9.17
N LYS A 100 -1.30 19.66 -8.99
CA LYS A 100 -1.67 20.78 -8.11
C LYS A 100 -1.60 20.41 -6.64
N VAL A 101 -1.94 19.17 -6.29
CA VAL A 101 -1.88 18.65 -4.92
C VAL A 101 -0.69 17.72 -4.81
N LYS A 102 0.30 18.10 -4.01
CA LYS A 102 1.57 17.37 -3.88
C LYS A 102 2.22 17.56 -2.52
N GLY A 103 3.03 16.60 -2.12
CA GLY A 103 3.82 16.70 -0.90
C GLY A 103 4.37 15.37 -0.43
N TRP A 104 5.11 15.45 0.67
CA TRP A 104 5.65 14.31 1.40
C TRP A 104 4.63 13.83 2.43
N ILE A 105 4.23 12.57 2.35
CA ILE A 105 3.27 11.97 3.27
C ILE A 105 3.84 10.67 3.81
N TRP A 106 3.53 10.34 5.08
CA TRP A 106 3.97 9.09 5.67
C TRP A 106 3.35 7.92 4.93
N ARG A 107 4.15 6.90 4.59
CA ARG A 107 3.67 5.78 3.76
C ARG A 107 2.48 5.02 4.37
N GLY A 108 2.35 5.01 5.70
CA GLY A 108 1.27 4.32 6.40
C GLY A 108 -0.10 4.97 6.22
N HIS A 109 -0.16 6.20 5.70
CA HIS A 109 -1.40 6.88 5.34
C HIS A 109 -1.75 6.74 3.85
N LEU A 110 -1.03 5.89 3.12
CA LEU A 110 -1.29 5.60 1.72
C LEU A 110 -1.81 4.17 1.58
N VAL A 111 -2.92 4.03 0.87
CA VAL A 111 -3.45 2.73 0.44
C VAL A 111 -3.21 2.60 -1.06
N ARG A 112 -2.65 1.48 -1.50
CA ARG A 112 -2.35 1.26 -2.91
C ARG A 112 -3.65 1.30 -3.72
N TYR A 113 -3.68 2.12 -4.77
CA TYR A 113 -4.82 2.16 -5.69
C TYR A 113 -4.61 1.13 -6.79
N ILE A 114 -5.47 0.12 -6.81
CA ILE A 114 -5.53 -0.87 -7.88
C ILE A 114 -6.75 -0.50 -8.73
N ASN A 115 -6.54 -0.25 -10.01
CA ASN A 115 -7.62 0.00 -10.96
C ASN A 115 -8.38 -1.34 -11.18
N GLY A 116 -9.46 -1.50 -10.42
CA GLY A 116 -10.38 -2.64 -10.43
C GLY A 116 -11.04 -2.89 -11.79
N GLN A 117 -11.14 -1.88 -12.67
CA GLN A 117 -11.84 -2.02 -13.95
C GLN A 117 -11.22 -3.09 -14.84
N LYS A 118 -9.89 -3.26 -14.80
CA LYS A 118 -9.24 -4.34 -15.55
C LYS A 118 -9.65 -5.71 -15.03
N GLN A 119 -9.65 -5.90 -13.71
CA GLN A 119 -10.08 -7.16 -13.10
C GLN A 119 -11.57 -7.44 -13.35
N LEU A 120 -12.41 -6.40 -13.29
CA LEU A 120 -13.84 -6.51 -13.59
C LEU A 120 -14.10 -6.87 -15.07
N SER A 121 -13.39 -6.24 -16.00
CA SER A 121 -13.48 -6.56 -17.43
C SER A 121 -13.07 -8.01 -17.69
N GLN A 122 -11.97 -8.47 -17.08
CA GLN A 122 -11.51 -9.85 -17.20
C GLN A 122 -12.50 -10.85 -16.58
N PHE A 123 -13.16 -10.48 -15.48
CA PHE A 123 -14.22 -11.28 -14.88
C PHE A 123 -15.47 -11.36 -15.78
N ASN A 124 -15.89 -10.24 -16.36
CA ASN A 124 -17.01 -10.24 -17.31
C ASN A 124 -16.71 -11.04 -18.58
N GLU A 125 -15.45 -11.05 -19.03
CA GLU A 125 -15.00 -11.89 -20.14
C GLU A 125 -15.09 -13.38 -19.79
N LEU A 126 -14.71 -13.77 -18.56
CA LEU A 126 -14.88 -15.13 -18.05
C LEU A 126 -16.35 -15.56 -18.02
N VAL A 127 -17.23 -14.72 -17.46
CA VAL A 127 -18.68 -14.98 -17.41
C VAL A 127 -19.24 -15.11 -18.82
N GLY A 128 -19.00 -14.12 -19.69
CA GLY A 128 -19.52 -14.13 -21.05
C GLY A 128 -18.98 -15.25 -21.94
N ALA A 129 -17.76 -15.73 -21.70
CA ALA A 129 -17.25 -16.95 -22.37
C ALA A 129 -17.96 -18.21 -21.84
N THR A 130 -18.23 -18.28 -20.54
CA THR A 130 -18.91 -19.42 -19.92
C THR A 130 -20.38 -19.51 -20.32
N ASP A 131 -21.07 -18.38 -20.46
CA ASP A 131 -22.48 -18.30 -20.91
C ASP A 131 -22.67 -18.74 -22.36
N LYS A 132 -21.62 -18.69 -23.18
CA LYS A 132 -21.62 -19.09 -24.59
C LYS A 132 -21.28 -20.56 -24.81
N LEU A 133 -21.04 -21.32 -23.74
CA LEU A 133 -20.80 -22.75 -23.82
C LEU A 133 -22.11 -23.51 -24.05
N SER A 134 -22.05 -24.63 -24.75
CA SER A 134 -23.14 -25.60 -24.74
C SER A 134 -23.43 -26.11 -23.32
N THR A 135 -24.65 -26.60 -23.08
CA THR A 135 -25.08 -27.12 -21.77
C THR A 135 -24.13 -28.17 -21.21
N GLN A 136 -23.67 -29.10 -22.05
CA GLN A 136 -22.75 -30.16 -21.61
C GLN A 136 -21.42 -29.59 -21.14
N THR A 137 -20.81 -28.71 -21.94
CA THR A 137 -19.52 -28.10 -21.59
C THR A 137 -19.66 -27.17 -20.39
N HIS A 138 -20.76 -26.42 -20.30
CA HIS A 138 -21.09 -25.59 -19.15
C HIS A 138 -21.16 -26.42 -17.86
N ASN A 139 -21.87 -27.55 -17.85
CA ASN A 139 -21.99 -28.43 -16.68
C ASN A 139 -20.63 -29.04 -16.27
N ASN A 140 -19.78 -29.38 -17.24
CA ASN A 140 -18.43 -29.86 -16.97
C ASN A 140 -17.57 -28.77 -16.32
N VAL A 141 -17.64 -27.52 -16.82
CA VAL A 141 -16.97 -26.37 -16.21
C VAL A 141 -17.49 -26.16 -14.78
N MET A 142 -18.80 -26.18 -14.59
CA MET A 142 -19.43 -26.04 -13.27
C MET A 142 -18.91 -27.10 -12.27
N THR A 143 -18.86 -28.36 -12.69
CA THR A 143 -18.34 -29.47 -11.88
C THR A 143 -16.88 -29.26 -11.47
N ILE A 144 -16.04 -28.70 -12.35
CA ILE A 144 -14.65 -28.35 -12.03
C ILE A 144 -14.61 -27.22 -11.00
N LEU A 145 -15.44 -26.19 -11.17
CA LEU A 145 -15.49 -25.04 -10.27
C LEU A 145 -15.99 -25.42 -8.86
N GLU A 146 -16.97 -26.33 -8.75
CA GLU A 146 -17.50 -26.82 -7.48
C GLU A 146 -16.47 -27.62 -6.67
N LYS A 147 -15.44 -28.18 -7.33
CA LYS A 147 -14.34 -28.90 -6.68
C LYS A 147 -13.20 -27.99 -6.22
N VAL A 148 -13.27 -26.69 -6.46
CA VAL A 148 -12.23 -25.74 -6.03
C VAL A 148 -12.29 -25.57 -4.52
N THR A 149 -11.18 -25.84 -3.85
CA THR A 149 -11.01 -25.70 -2.39
C THR A 149 -9.87 -24.72 -2.08
N SER A 150 -9.58 -24.48 -0.80
CA SER A 150 -8.40 -23.71 -0.38
C SER A 150 -7.07 -24.35 -0.80
N ALA A 151 -7.04 -25.66 -1.03
CA ALA A 151 -5.85 -26.39 -1.49
C ALA A 151 -5.66 -26.33 -3.02
N THR A 152 -6.69 -25.92 -3.77
CA THR A 152 -6.63 -25.88 -5.24
C THR A 152 -5.75 -24.71 -5.69
N THR A 153 -4.66 -25.04 -6.40
CA THR A 153 -3.80 -24.02 -7.02
C THR A 153 -4.36 -23.59 -8.38
N MET A 154 -4.00 -22.39 -8.83
CA MET A 154 -4.39 -21.89 -10.15
C MET A 154 -3.88 -22.79 -11.28
N THR A 155 -2.69 -23.36 -11.12
CA THR A 155 -2.13 -24.34 -12.06
C THR A 155 -3.02 -25.59 -12.15
N ASN A 156 -3.46 -26.13 -11.00
CA ASN A 156 -4.33 -27.30 -10.98
C ASN A 156 -5.68 -27.02 -11.67
N LEU A 157 -6.33 -25.89 -11.36
CA LEU A 157 -7.56 -25.48 -12.03
C LEU A 157 -7.38 -25.31 -13.54
N THR A 158 -6.29 -24.67 -13.95
CA THR A 158 -5.95 -24.46 -15.37
C THR A 158 -5.70 -25.79 -16.09
N SER A 159 -5.02 -26.74 -15.44
CA SER A 159 -4.79 -28.08 -15.99
C SER A 159 -6.09 -28.88 -16.15
N GLN A 160 -7.01 -28.83 -15.17
CA GLN A 160 -8.31 -29.48 -15.27
C GLN A 160 -9.15 -28.93 -16.42
N LEU A 161 -9.19 -27.59 -16.58
CA LEU A 161 -9.89 -26.95 -17.70
C LEU A 161 -9.22 -27.27 -19.05
N THR A 162 -7.89 -27.39 -19.08
CA THR A 162 -7.15 -27.80 -20.30
C THR A 162 -7.47 -29.25 -20.67
N ALA A 163 -7.54 -30.15 -19.69
CA ALA A 163 -7.94 -31.54 -19.92
C ALA A 163 -9.37 -31.64 -20.45
N LEU A 164 -10.30 -30.85 -19.91
CA LEU A 164 -11.66 -30.73 -20.46
C LEU A 164 -11.63 -30.25 -21.91
N ALA A 165 -10.88 -29.18 -22.21
CA ALA A 165 -10.77 -28.64 -23.57
C ALA A 165 -10.28 -29.69 -24.58
N SER A 166 -9.39 -30.60 -24.19
CA SER A 166 -8.93 -31.70 -25.05
C SER A 166 -10.00 -32.73 -25.39
N THR A 167 -11.13 -32.76 -24.67
CA THR A 167 -12.25 -33.68 -24.91
C THR A 167 -13.43 -33.03 -25.64
N VAL A 168 -13.39 -31.71 -25.85
CA VAL A 168 -14.49 -30.95 -26.46
C VAL A 168 -14.33 -30.90 -27.98
N ASN A 169 -15.29 -31.50 -28.69
CA ASN A 169 -15.32 -31.51 -30.16
C ASN A 169 -16.02 -30.27 -30.75
N ASN A 170 -16.82 -29.54 -29.97
CA ASN A 170 -17.50 -28.34 -30.43
C ASN A 170 -16.50 -27.18 -30.53
N SER A 171 -16.30 -26.67 -31.76
CA SER A 171 -15.33 -25.61 -32.04
C SER A 171 -15.61 -24.29 -31.31
N ASN A 172 -16.88 -23.92 -31.14
CA ASN A 172 -17.23 -22.72 -30.38
C ASN A 172 -16.91 -22.91 -28.89
N ASP A 173 -17.30 -24.03 -28.30
CA ASP A 173 -17.00 -24.33 -26.90
C ASP A 173 -15.50 -24.38 -26.63
N LEU A 174 -14.73 -25.01 -27.53
CA LEU A 174 -13.28 -25.06 -27.45
C LEU A 174 -12.67 -23.64 -27.49
N LYS A 175 -13.19 -22.76 -28.35
CA LYS A 175 -12.77 -21.35 -28.40
C LYS A 175 -13.06 -20.65 -27.07
N GLN A 176 -14.27 -20.77 -26.53
CA GLN A 176 -14.63 -20.13 -25.26
C GLN A 176 -13.82 -20.68 -24.08
N LEU A 177 -13.60 -22.01 -24.01
CA LEU A 177 -12.74 -22.64 -23.01
C LEU A 177 -11.30 -22.13 -23.08
N ASN A 178 -10.75 -21.97 -24.28
CA ASN A 178 -9.41 -21.41 -24.46
C ASN A 178 -9.34 -19.93 -24.00
N THR A 179 -10.40 -19.15 -24.20
CA THR A 179 -10.52 -17.79 -23.65
C THR A 179 -10.52 -17.81 -22.12
N ILE A 180 -11.29 -18.71 -21.49
CA ILE A 180 -11.34 -18.88 -20.02
C ILE A 180 -9.94 -19.22 -19.48
N ILE A 181 -9.28 -20.23 -20.07
CA ILE A 181 -7.95 -20.71 -19.69
C ILE A 181 -6.91 -19.58 -19.80
N SER A 182 -6.93 -18.81 -20.89
CA SER A 182 -5.99 -17.71 -21.13
C SER A 182 -6.17 -16.55 -20.15
N SER A 183 -7.42 -16.23 -19.82
CA SER A 183 -7.77 -15.21 -18.82
C SER A 183 -7.28 -15.58 -17.42
N LEU A 184 -7.46 -16.84 -17.02
CA LEU A 184 -6.97 -17.36 -15.73
C LEU A 184 -5.44 -17.33 -15.64
N LYS A 185 -4.73 -17.75 -16.69
CA LYS A 185 -3.25 -17.70 -16.77
C LYS A 185 -2.73 -16.26 -16.65
N THR A 186 -3.32 -15.32 -17.39
CA THR A 186 -2.93 -13.91 -17.37
C THR A 186 -3.09 -13.28 -15.98
N ASN A 187 -4.19 -13.62 -15.30
CA ASN A 187 -4.43 -13.14 -13.94
C ASN A 187 -3.39 -13.70 -12.97
N ALA A 188 -3.09 -15.00 -13.05
CA ALA A 188 -2.05 -15.64 -12.23
C ALA A 188 -0.69 -14.94 -12.35
N SER A 189 -0.27 -14.58 -13.56
CA SER A 189 1.01 -13.90 -13.82
C SER A 189 1.03 -12.45 -13.31
N ALA A 190 -0.08 -11.71 -13.46
CA ALA A 190 -0.22 -10.35 -12.93
C ALA A 190 -0.11 -10.33 -11.39
N LEU A 191 -0.60 -11.38 -10.73
CA LEU A 191 -0.52 -11.58 -9.29
C LEU A 191 0.88 -11.94 -8.85
N GLY A 192 1.54 -12.89 -9.51
CA GLY A 192 2.94 -13.22 -9.26
C GLY A 192 3.86 -11.99 -9.34
N THR A 193 3.58 -11.11 -10.31
CA THR A 193 4.29 -9.83 -10.44
C THR A 193 3.97 -8.89 -9.28
N ALA A 194 2.70 -8.75 -8.88
CA ALA A 194 2.31 -7.92 -7.74
C ALA A 194 2.93 -8.36 -6.40
N LEU A 195 3.11 -9.68 -6.22
CA LEU A 195 3.78 -10.30 -5.06
C LEU A 195 5.28 -9.99 -5.01
N ASN A 196 5.97 -10.08 -6.16
CA ASN A 196 7.40 -9.85 -6.22
C ASN A 196 7.78 -8.36 -6.17
N THR A 197 6.89 -7.46 -6.62
CA THR A 197 7.20 -6.03 -6.74
C THR A 197 7.04 -5.25 -5.43
N THR A 198 6.47 -5.84 -4.37
CA THR A 198 6.22 -5.10 -3.12
C THR A 198 6.39 -6.00 -1.91
N GLY A 199 7.49 -5.84 -1.16
CA GLY A 199 7.63 -6.32 0.23
C GLY A 199 6.68 -5.61 1.19
N SER A 200 5.38 -5.58 0.88
CA SER A 200 4.31 -4.89 1.60
C SER A 200 3.29 -5.93 2.08
N ASN A 201 3.29 -6.13 3.40
CA ASN A 201 2.28 -6.77 4.24
C ASN A 201 1.66 -8.07 3.70
N LEU A 202 2.10 -9.19 4.28
CA LEU A 202 1.53 -10.54 4.12
C LEU A 202 -0.01 -10.59 4.20
N VAL A 203 -0.65 -9.64 4.88
CA VAL A 203 -2.11 -9.58 5.08
C VAL A 203 -2.89 -9.35 3.77
N THR A 204 -2.41 -8.46 2.89
CA THR A 204 -2.97 -8.31 1.54
C THR A 204 -2.65 -9.51 0.65
N THR A 205 -1.58 -10.25 0.95
CA THR A 205 -1.13 -11.42 0.21
C THR A 205 -1.87 -12.71 0.61
N LEU A 206 -2.20 -12.91 1.89
CA LEU A 206 -2.99 -14.05 2.36
C LEU A 206 -4.42 -14.01 1.84
N ASN A 207 -5.04 -12.81 1.79
CA ASN A 207 -6.34 -12.63 1.14
C ASN A 207 -6.29 -12.94 -0.38
N ASN A 208 -5.10 -12.91 -0.99
CA ASN A 208 -4.87 -13.25 -2.39
C ASN A 208 -4.37 -14.69 -2.60
N ALA A 209 -4.03 -15.48 -1.58
CA ALA A 209 -3.65 -16.89 -1.77
C ALA A 209 -4.88 -17.76 -2.13
N ASN A 210 -6.08 -17.37 -1.68
CA ASN A 210 -7.35 -18.03 -1.96
C ASN A 210 -7.99 -17.57 -3.30
N GLN A 211 -7.20 -17.22 -4.31
CA GLN A 211 -7.72 -16.63 -5.55
C GLN A 211 -8.39 -17.61 -6.49
N ALA A 212 -7.89 -18.84 -6.59
CA ALA A 212 -8.61 -19.89 -7.34
C ALA A 212 -10.01 -20.07 -6.74
N LEU A 213 -10.10 -20.13 -5.41
CA LEU A 213 -11.35 -20.21 -4.67
C LEU A 213 -12.24 -18.96 -4.85
N THR A 214 -11.68 -17.75 -4.79
CA THR A 214 -12.44 -16.49 -4.95
C THR A 214 -13.00 -16.34 -6.35
N ILE A 215 -12.19 -16.60 -7.38
CA ILE A 215 -12.61 -16.52 -8.79
C ILE A 215 -13.61 -17.62 -9.08
N ALA A 216 -13.35 -18.85 -8.64
CA ALA A 216 -14.26 -19.97 -8.83
C ALA A 216 -15.61 -19.70 -8.14
N ASN A 217 -15.63 -19.28 -6.87
CA ASN A 217 -16.87 -18.97 -6.17
C ASN A 217 -17.63 -17.79 -6.77
N GLY A 218 -16.92 -16.74 -7.21
CA GLY A 218 -17.55 -15.60 -7.88
C GLY A 218 -18.20 -15.98 -9.21
N LEU A 219 -17.51 -16.81 -10.01
CA LEU A 219 -18.04 -17.33 -11.26
C LEU A 219 -19.21 -18.29 -10.99
N LEU A 220 -19.03 -19.26 -10.09
CA LEU A 220 -20.05 -20.21 -9.63
C LEU A 220 -21.34 -19.50 -9.20
N SER A 221 -21.20 -18.46 -8.37
CA SER A 221 -22.30 -17.58 -7.94
C SER A 221 -23.05 -17.00 -9.13
N LYS A 222 -22.33 -16.43 -10.10
CA LYS A 222 -22.94 -15.79 -11.28
C LYS A 222 -23.64 -16.79 -12.19
N LEU A 223 -23.04 -17.96 -12.41
CA LEU A 223 -23.63 -19.01 -13.25
C LEU A 223 -24.89 -19.61 -12.61
N LYS A 224 -24.90 -19.82 -11.29
CA LYS A 224 -26.12 -20.27 -10.56
C LYS A 224 -27.25 -19.24 -10.62
N THR A 225 -26.95 -17.95 -10.77
CA THR A 225 -27.97 -16.90 -10.92
C THR A 225 -28.44 -16.69 -12.36
N ALA A 226 -27.80 -17.32 -13.35
CA ALA A 226 -28.11 -17.18 -14.77
C ALA A 226 -28.93 -18.35 -15.35
N ALA A 227 -29.15 -19.40 -14.56
CA ALA A 227 -30.03 -20.54 -14.83
C ALA A 227 -31.37 -20.38 -14.10
#